data_AF-A0A3L8PT54-F1
#
_entry.id   AF-A0A3L8PT54-F1
#
_cell.length_a   1.000
_cell.length_b   1.000
_cell.length_c   1.000
_cell.angle_alpha   90.00
_cell.angle_beta   90.00
_cell.angle_gamma   90.00
#
_symmetry.space_group_name_H-M   'P 1'
#
loop_
_entity.id
_entity.type
_entity.pdbx_description
1 polymer ?
#
loop_
_entity_poly.entity_id
_entity_poly.type
_entity_poly.pdbx_seq_one_letter_code
_entity_poly.pdbx_strand_id
1 'polypeptide(L)'
;MSSFTNDTISGLLSGDVRYKANRIKSLSRYSKKPPEVMVKISGYCYSADHTKSHFDYISRNGKLEIEDECGQIYQDKQSLHLLAKDWEEPQTNTKRRTRHSTHIVLSMPDGTEPKAVKKAVREFAKKAFAHNHQYVMALHTDTDSPHVHLTVKNLGFDGKRLHVRKGLPQVWRERFAKEMERQGVAVEATPSLSYLSNKPRAIRHEASLNQCDFDQSY
;
A
#
# COMPACT_ATOMS: atom_id res chain seq x y z
N MET A 1 -6.93 -62.98 67.59
CA MET A 1 -7.57 -63.34 66.31
C MET A 1 -7.77 -62.07 65.52
N SER A 2 -7.28 -62.06 64.28
CA SER A 2 -7.68 -61.26 63.10
C SER A 2 -8.46 -59.95 63.32
N SER A 3 -8.20 -58.82 62.68
CA SER A 3 -7.33 -58.47 61.57
C SER A 3 -7.40 -56.94 61.47
N PHE A 4 -6.24 -56.29 61.31
CA PHE A 4 -5.94 -55.13 60.45
C PHE A 4 -7.11 -54.63 59.56
N THR A 5 -7.38 -53.33 59.34
CA THR A 5 -6.50 -52.14 59.29
C THR A 5 -7.27 -50.84 59.61
N ASN A 6 -6.57 -49.90 60.25
CA ASN A 6 -6.86 -48.47 60.16
C ASN A 6 -6.54 -48.01 58.73
N ASP A 7 -7.55 -47.85 57.89
CA ASP A 7 -7.38 -47.30 56.54
C ASP A 7 -7.11 -45.80 56.64
N THR A 8 -5.81 -45.57 56.69
CA THR A 8 -5.11 -44.31 56.55
C THR A 8 -5.50 -43.70 55.19
N ILE A 9 -6.32 -42.64 55.20
CA ILE A 9 -6.47 -41.72 54.06
C ILE A 9 -5.19 -40.87 53.95
N SER A 10 -4.03 -41.52 53.80
CA SER A 10 -2.74 -40.92 53.47
C SER A 10 -2.07 -41.60 52.27
N GLY A 11 -2.79 -42.50 51.57
CA GLY A 11 -2.30 -43.17 50.36
C GLY A 11 -2.75 -42.55 49.03
N LEU A 12 -3.67 -41.59 49.05
CA LEU A 12 -4.27 -41.02 47.82
C LEU A 12 -3.62 -39.70 47.36
N LEU A 13 -2.46 -39.34 47.92
CA LEU A 13 -1.70 -38.14 47.56
C LEU A 13 -0.23 -38.44 47.21
N SER A 14 0.04 -39.59 46.61
CA SER A 14 1.37 -39.90 46.05
C SER A 14 1.22 -40.58 44.70
N GLY A 15 0.73 -39.80 43.74
CA GLY A 15 0.88 -40.09 42.32
C GLY A 15 1.19 -38.78 41.63
N ASP A 16 2.34 -38.70 40.96
CA ASP A 16 2.67 -37.58 40.09
C ASP A 16 1.56 -37.39 39.06
N VAL A 17 0.74 -36.37 39.26
CA VAL A 17 -0.26 -35.95 38.28
C VAL A 17 0.51 -35.42 37.09
N ARG A 18 0.67 -36.27 36.08
CA ARG A 18 1.08 -35.84 34.74
C ARG A 18 -0.04 -34.95 34.19
N TYR A 19 0.06 -33.66 34.47
CA TYR A 19 -0.68 -32.66 33.72
C TYR A 19 -0.23 -32.76 32.28
N LYS A 20 -1.06 -33.38 31.42
CA LYS A 20 -0.96 -33.18 29.98
C LYS A 20 -1.06 -31.68 29.81
N ALA A 21 0.02 -31.05 29.35
CA ALA A 21 0.02 -29.63 29.06
C ALA A 21 -1.11 -29.39 28.05
N ASN A 22 -2.26 -28.93 28.55
CA ASN A 22 -3.24 -28.27 27.73
C ASN A 22 -2.47 -27.08 27.21
N ARG A 23 -2.01 -27.23 25.96
CA ARG A 23 -1.50 -26.15 25.15
C ARG A 23 -2.63 -25.15 25.12
N ILE A 24 -2.62 -24.23 26.08
CA ILE A 24 -3.26 -22.93 25.97
C ILE A 24 -2.73 -22.47 24.62
N LYS A 25 -3.56 -22.56 23.59
CA LYS A 25 -3.25 -21.99 22.28
C LYS A 25 -2.87 -20.58 22.66
N SER A 26 -1.58 -20.26 22.52
CA SER A 26 -1.16 -18.90 22.71
C SER A 26 -2.12 -18.11 21.85
N LEU A 27 -2.82 -17.16 22.47
CA LEU A 27 -3.31 -16.01 21.74
C LEU A 27 -2.02 -15.29 21.30
N SER A 28 -1.28 -15.91 20.37
CA SER A 28 -0.44 -15.17 19.48
C SER A 28 -1.43 -14.20 18.88
N ARG A 29 -1.33 -12.95 19.31
CA ARG A 29 -1.73 -11.84 18.47
C ARG A 29 -1.21 -12.24 17.11
N TYR A 30 -2.13 -12.65 16.24
CA TYR A 30 -1.89 -12.66 14.82
C TYR A 30 -1.70 -11.17 14.53
N SER A 31 -0.49 -10.64 14.78
CA SER A 31 -0.08 -9.37 14.24
C SER A 31 0.01 -9.67 12.76
N LYS A 32 -1.16 -9.62 12.09
CA LYS A 32 -1.23 -9.51 10.65
C LYS A 32 -0.22 -8.42 10.34
N LYS A 33 0.78 -8.74 9.51
CA LYS A 33 1.62 -7.70 8.94
C LYS A 33 0.70 -6.55 8.51
N PRO A 34 1.06 -5.30 8.76
CA PRO A 34 0.23 -4.18 8.34
C PRO A 34 -0.11 -4.35 6.86
N PRO A 35 -1.38 -4.12 6.46
CA PRO A 35 -1.76 -4.20 5.06
C PRO A 35 -0.81 -3.37 4.21
N GLU A 36 -0.28 -3.97 3.14
CA GLU A 36 0.71 -3.29 2.32
C GLU A 36 0.03 -2.44 1.22
N VAL A 37 0.48 -1.19 1.06
CA VAL A 37 -0.04 -0.31 -0.01
C VAL A 37 0.58 -0.64 -1.37
N MET A 38 -0.22 -0.59 -2.43
CA MET A 38 0.26 -0.75 -3.80
C MET A 38 0.08 0.52 -4.62
N VAL A 39 1.16 0.91 -5.32
CA VAL A 39 1.16 1.97 -6.34
C VAL A 39 1.70 1.38 -7.63
N LYS A 40 0.95 1.52 -8.71
CA LYS A 40 1.31 1.01 -10.04
C LYS A 40 1.03 2.05 -11.11
N ILE A 41 1.94 2.15 -12.08
CA ILE A 41 1.65 2.85 -13.33
C ILE A 41 0.84 1.91 -14.22
N SER A 42 -0.41 2.25 -14.50
CA SER A 42 -1.33 1.40 -15.27
C SER A 42 -1.29 1.66 -16.77
N GLY A 43 -0.92 2.87 -17.19
CA GLY A 43 -0.96 3.24 -18.60
C GLY A 43 -0.61 4.70 -18.87
N TYR A 44 -0.82 5.10 -20.14
CA TYR A 44 -0.57 6.43 -20.65
C TYR A 44 -1.57 6.76 -21.77
N CYS A 45 -1.93 8.04 -21.93
CA CYS A 45 -2.61 8.53 -23.13
C CYS A 45 -1.65 9.23 -24.08
N TYR A 46 -2.02 9.26 -25.36
CA TYR A 46 -1.23 9.86 -26.45
C TYR A 46 -2.02 10.91 -27.26
N SER A 47 -3.30 11.11 -26.94
CA SER A 47 -4.18 12.05 -27.63
C SER A 47 -5.36 12.45 -26.73
N ALA A 48 -6.13 13.46 -27.16
CA ALA A 48 -7.38 13.86 -26.52
C ALA A 48 -8.40 12.70 -26.51
N ASP A 49 -8.56 11.98 -27.64
CA ASP A 49 -9.48 10.84 -27.73
C ASP A 49 -9.13 9.69 -26.77
N HIS A 50 -7.84 9.41 -26.59
CA HIS A 50 -7.39 8.42 -25.60
C HIS A 50 -7.70 8.90 -24.18
N THR A 51 -7.49 10.19 -23.89
CA THR A 51 -7.80 10.80 -22.59
C THR A 51 -9.29 10.76 -22.29
N LYS A 52 -10.12 11.12 -23.27
CA LYS A 52 -11.58 11.01 -23.22
C LYS A 52 -12.03 9.58 -22.91
N SER A 53 -11.54 8.61 -23.66
CA SER A 53 -11.86 7.19 -23.44
C SER A 53 -11.42 6.71 -22.06
N HIS A 54 -10.28 7.22 -21.57
CA HIS A 54 -9.81 6.91 -20.23
C HIS A 54 -10.68 7.54 -19.12
N PHE A 55 -11.14 8.78 -19.30
CA PHE A 55 -12.07 9.43 -18.38
C PHE A 55 -13.42 8.71 -18.35
N ASP A 56 -13.93 8.27 -19.51
CA ASP A 56 -15.12 7.42 -19.59
C ASP A 56 -14.91 6.11 -18.79
N TYR A 57 -13.74 5.50 -18.90
CA TYR A 57 -13.40 4.28 -18.16
C TYR A 57 -13.36 4.52 -16.63
N ILE A 58 -12.58 5.49 -16.15
CA ILE A 58 -12.42 5.73 -14.69
C ILE A 58 -13.66 6.34 -14.05
N SER A 59 -14.52 7.03 -14.80
CA SER A 59 -15.83 7.50 -14.30
C SER A 59 -16.92 6.42 -14.39
N ARG A 60 -16.62 5.22 -14.91
CA ARG A 60 -17.64 4.20 -15.26
C ARG A 60 -18.76 4.78 -16.14
N ASN A 61 -18.39 5.61 -17.12
CA ASN A 61 -19.26 6.39 -18.00
C ASN A 61 -20.11 7.43 -17.26
N GLY A 62 -19.51 8.19 -16.33
CA GLY A 62 -20.19 9.24 -15.54
C GLY A 62 -21.01 8.72 -14.36
N LYS A 63 -20.83 7.45 -13.96
CA LYS A 63 -21.47 6.88 -12.77
C LYS A 63 -20.69 7.16 -11.48
N LEU A 64 -19.39 7.42 -11.61
CA LEU A 64 -18.50 7.75 -10.51
C LEU A 64 -18.00 9.18 -10.65
N GLU A 65 -17.92 9.85 -9.50
CA GLU A 65 -17.37 11.19 -9.40
C GLU A 65 -15.87 11.20 -9.68
N ILE A 66 -15.44 12.18 -10.46
CA ILE A 66 -14.03 12.51 -10.66
C ILE A 66 -13.74 13.83 -9.96
N GLU A 67 -12.60 13.91 -9.29
CA GLU A 67 -12.12 15.12 -8.61
C GLU A 67 -10.78 15.56 -9.19
N ASP A 68 -10.58 16.86 -9.41
CA ASP A 68 -9.31 17.41 -9.92
C ASP A 68 -8.38 18.00 -8.83
N GLU A 69 -7.27 18.60 -9.25
CA GLU A 69 -6.29 19.21 -8.33
C GLU A 69 -6.85 20.38 -7.51
N CYS A 70 -7.87 21.08 -8.01
CA CYS A 70 -8.54 22.19 -7.36
C CYS A 70 -9.67 21.73 -6.42
N GLY A 71 -10.00 20.43 -6.44
CA GLY A 71 -11.14 19.88 -5.71
C GLY A 71 -12.47 20.05 -6.44
N GLN A 72 -12.46 20.44 -7.72
CA GLN A 72 -13.67 20.46 -8.53
C GLN A 72 -14.12 19.03 -8.80
N ILE A 73 -15.43 18.79 -8.64
CA ILE A 73 -16.05 17.50 -8.88
C ILE A 73 -16.75 17.50 -10.24
N TYR A 74 -16.51 16.46 -11.02
CA TYR A 74 -17.13 16.19 -12.32
C TYR A 74 -18.01 14.95 -12.17
N GLN A 75 -19.30 15.10 -12.44
CA GLN A 75 -20.28 14.00 -12.40
C GLN A 75 -20.82 13.68 -13.80
N ASP A 76 -20.78 14.63 -14.73
CA ASP A 76 -21.31 14.46 -16.06
C ASP A 76 -20.22 14.15 -17.10
N LYS A 77 -20.63 13.42 -18.14
CA LYS A 77 -19.74 12.97 -19.21
C LYS A 77 -19.24 14.12 -20.09
N GLN A 78 -20.05 15.16 -20.28
CA GLN A 78 -19.73 16.26 -21.19
C GLN A 78 -18.58 17.12 -20.64
N SER A 79 -18.64 17.47 -19.36
CA SER A 79 -17.56 18.21 -18.68
C SER A 79 -16.25 17.45 -18.70
N LEU A 80 -16.27 16.13 -18.52
CA LEU A 80 -15.08 15.29 -18.67
C LEU A 80 -14.53 15.28 -20.10
N HIS A 81 -15.40 15.31 -21.10
CA HIS A 81 -14.97 15.37 -22.51
C HIS A 81 -14.35 16.72 -22.85
N LEU A 82 -14.88 17.81 -22.31
CA LEU A 82 -14.29 19.14 -22.42
C LEU A 82 -12.92 19.17 -21.73
N LEU A 83 -12.81 18.64 -20.51
CA LEU A 83 -11.52 18.54 -19.81
C LEU A 83 -10.50 17.71 -20.60
N ALA A 84 -10.92 16.60 -21.21
CA ALA A 84 -10.04 15.78 -22.05
C ALA A 84 -9.54 16.52 -23.30
N LYS A 85 -10.37 17.42 -23.85
CA LYS A 85 -9.99 18.30 -24.96
C LYS A 85 -9.05 19.41 -24.50
N ASP A 86 -9.23 19.96 -23.31
CA ASP A 86 -8.30 20.95 -22.71
C ASP A 86 -6.92 20.34 -22.36
N TRP A 87 -6.87 19.01 -22.26
CA TRP A 87 -5.64 18.25 -22.12
C TRP A 87 -4.96 17.95 -23.46
N GLU A 88 -5.59 18.30 -24.58
CA GLU A 88 -4.96 18.26 -25.88
C GLU A 88 -3.79 19.24 -25.93
N GLU A 89 -2.64 18.76 -26.38
CA GLU A 89 -1.46 19.60 -26.57
C GLU A 89 -1.37 19.98 -28.04
N PRO A 90 -1.01 21.25 -28.38
CA PRO A 90 -0.86 21.67 -29.76
C PRO A 90 0.19 20.80 -30.49
N GLN A 91 -0.21 20.23 -31.63
CA GLN A 91 0.57 19.25 -32.39
C GLN A 91 1.88 19.78 -32.99
N THR A 92 2.17 21.07 -32.82
CA THR A 92 3.18 21.81 -33.60
C THR A 92 4.63 21.38 -33.31
N ASN A 93 4.89 20.60 -32.26
CA ASN A 93 6.26 20.15 -31.92
C ASN A 93 6.34 18.78 -31.24
N THR A 94 5.26 18.00 -31.18
CA THR A 94 5.27 16.72 -30.45
C THR A 94 5.77 15.59 -31.34
N LYS A 95 6.82 14.88 -30.90
CA LYS A 95 7.27 13.64 -31.54
C LYS A 95 6.11 12.65 -31.62
N ARG A 96 6.04 11.87 -32.72
CA ARG A 96 5.10 10.76 -32.90
C ARG A 96 5.19 9.86 -31.66
N ARG A 97 4.12 9.78 -30.85
CA ARG A 97 3.98 9.04 -29.56
C ARG A 97 4.44 9.76 -28.28
N THR A 98 4.35 11.07 -28.22
CA THR A 98 4.49 11.80 -26.95
C THR A 98 3.37 11.42 -25.98
N ARG A 99 3.70 11.15 -24.71
CA ARG A 99 2.70 10.74 -23.70
C ARG A 99 2.03 11.99 -23.11
N HIS A 100 0.74 12.17 -23.32
CA HIS A 100 -0.05 13.30 -22.83
C HIS A 100 -0.40 13.16 -21.34
N SER A 101 -0.64 11.93 -20.87
CA SER A 101 -0.92 11.68 -19.46
C SER A 101 -0.30 10.37 -18.97
N THR A 102 -0.13 10.28 -17.65
CA THR A 102 0.31 9.08 -16.94
C THR A 102 -0.79 8.62 -16.00
N HIS A 103 -1.13 7.33 -16.04
CA HIS A 103 -2.15 6.73 -15.20
C HIS A 103 -1.50 5.96 -14.06
N ILE A 104 -1.93 6.25 -12.85
CA ILE A 104 -1.41 5.69 -11.60
C ILE A 104 -2.60 5.07 -10.86
N VAL A 105 -2.45 3.86 -10.36
CA VAL A 105 -3.42 3.21 -9.49
C VAL A 105 -2.80 3.10 -8.11
N LEU A 106 -3.49 3.62 -7.10
CA LEU A 106 -3.17 3.48 -5.69
C LEU A 106 -4.24 2.62 -5.04
N SER A 107 -3.86 1.51 -4.42
CA SER A 107 -4.82 0.52 -3.91
C SER A 107 -4.44 0.04 -2.51
N MET A 108 -5.47 -0.41 -1.81
CA MET A 108 -5.40 -0.97 -0.46
C MET A 108 -6.03 -2.35 -0.43
N PRO A 109 -5.56 -3.26 0.46
CA PRO A 109 -6.23 -4.54 0.69
C PRO A 109 -7.68 -4.35 1.15
N ASP A 110 -8.49 -5.38 0.88
CA ASP A 110 -9.89 -5.47 1.26
C ASP A 110 -10.08 -5.20 2.76
N GLY A 111 -11.20 -4.58 3.11
CA GLY A 111 -11.52 -4.17 4.47
C GLY A 111 -10.93 -2.82 4.88
N THR A 112 -10.15 -2.17 4.01
CA THR A 112 -9.74 -0.77 4.22
C THR A 112 -10.91 0.17 3.90
N GLU A 113 -11.13 1.18 4.74
CA GLU A 113 -12.22 2.14 4.54
C GLU A 113 -11.98 3.01 3.28
N PRO A 114 -12.88 2.99 2.27
CA PRO A 114 -12.62 3.65 0.98
C PRO A 114 -12.47 5.18 1.05
N LYS A 115 -13.15 5.88 1.96
CA LYS A 115 -13.01 7.34 2.11
C LYS A 115 -11.62 7.70 2.64
N ALA A 116 -11.04 6.89 3.53
CA ALA A 116 -9.67 7.02 4.01
C ALA A 116 -8.68 6.85 2.86
N VAL A 117 -8.90 5.86 1.97
CA VAL A 117 -8.10 5.70 0.74
C VAL A 117 -8.21 6.96 -0.14
N LYS A 118 -9.42 7.43 -0.46
CA LYS A 118 -9.62 8.64 -1.27
C LYS A 118 -8.93 9.85 -0.66
N LYS A 119 -9.04 10.04 0.67
CA LYS A 119 -8.43 11.17 1.38
C LYS A 119 -6.90 11.08 1.40
N ALA A 120 -6.33 9.90 1.64
CA ALA A 120 -4.89 9.70 1.59
C ALA A 120 -4.32 9.93 0.18
N VAL A 121 -5.02 9.45 -0.87
CA VAL A 121 -4.62 9.69 -2.26
C VAL A 121 -4.72 11.17 -2.62
N ARG A 122 -5.75 11.87 -2.16
CA ARG A 122 -5.89 13.32 -2.34
C ARG A 122 -4.69 14.07 -1.78
N GLU A 123 -4.32 13.79 -0.53
CA GLU A 123 -3.18 14.44 0.13
C GLU A 123 -1.84 14.08 -0.53
N PHE A 124 -1.69 12.83 -0.95
CA PHE A 124 -0.55 12.39 -1.74
C PHE A 124 -0.45 13.15 -3.08
N ALA A 125 -1.54 13.22 -3.83
CA ALA A 125 -1.58 13.84 -5.16
C ALA A 125 -1.31 15.35 -5.09
N LYS A 126 -1.88 16.03 -4.09
CA LYS A 126 -1.60 17.45 -3.81
C LYS A 126 -0.11 17.71 -3.61
N LYS A 127 0.54 16.91 -2.74
CA LYS A 127 1.98 17.04 -2.46
C LYS A 127 2.88 16.63 -3.62
N ALA A 128 2.45 15.66 -4.42
CA ALA A 128 3.26 15.11 -5.50
C ALA A 128 3.16 15.89 -6.82
N PHE A 129 1.99 16.45 -7.12
CA PHE A 129 1.65 16.93 -8.47
C PHE A 129 1.05 18.34 -8.52
N ALA A 130 0.20 18.74 -7.57
CA ALA A 130 -0.61 19.97 -7.69
C ALA A 130 0.21 21.26 -7.87
N HIS A 131 1.48 21.27 -7.45
CA HIS A 131 2.36 22.42 -7.68
C HIS A 131 2.63 22.69 -9.18
N ASN A 132 2.71 21.65 -10.01
CA ASN A 132 3.16 21.79 -11.41
C ASN A 132 2.29 21.03 -12.43
N HIS A 133 1.39 20.15 -12.01
CA HIS A 133 0.63 19.30 -12.93
C HIS A 133 -0.85 19.28 -12.60
N GLN A 134 -1.67 19.37 -13.64
CA GLN A 134 -3.10 19.04 -13.57
C GLN A 134 -3.27 17.53 -13.39
N TYR A 135 -4.27 17.12 -12.62
CA TYR A 135 -4.61 15.71 -12.46
C TYR A 135 -6.08 15.51 -12.13
N VAL A 136 -6.56 14.30 -12.36
CA VAL A 136 -7.88 13.85 -11.93
C VAL A 136 -7.79 12.55 -11.16
N MET A 137 -8.68 12.35 -10.19
CA MET A 137 -8.77 11.12 -9.43
C MET A 137 -10.20 10.59 -9.28
N ALA A 138 -10.35 9.28 -9.32
CA ALA A 138 -11.61 8.57 -9.16
C ALA A 138 -11.44 7.38 -8.19
N LEU A 139 -12.29 7.29 -7.17
CA LEU A 139 -12.33 6.16 -6.23
C LEU A 139 -13.22 5.05 -6.79
N HIS A 140 -12.67 3.84 -6.88
CA HIS A 140 -13.37 2.61 -7.26
C HIS A 140 -13.51 1.71 -6.03
N THR A 141 -14.72 1.22 -5.79
CA THR A 141 -15.09 0.33 -4.68
C THR A 141 -15.92 -0.86 -5.16
N ASP A 142 -15.98 -1.07 -6.47
CA ASP A 142 -16.73 -2.11 -7.16
C ASP A 142 -15.95 -3.43 -7.30
N THR A 143 -14.69 -3.44 -6.86
CA THR A 143 -13.85 -4.63 -6.70
C THR A 143 -13.57 -4.88 -5.22
N ASP A 144 -13.08 -6.07 -4.88
CA ASP A 144 -12.80 -6.44 -3.48
C ASP A 144 -11.87 -5.44 -2.76
N SER A 145 -10.86 -4.93 -3.50
CA SER A 145 -9.88 -3.97 -2.99
C SER A 145 -10.21 -2.52 -3.41
N PRO A 146 -10.39 -1.58 -2.46
CA PRO A 146 -10.61 -0.18 -2.79
C PRO A 146 -9.36 0.43 -3.43
N HIS A 147 -9.54 1.14 -4.54
CA HIS A 147 -8.45 1.74 -5.29
C HIS A 147 -8.84 3.07 -5.92
N VAL A 148 -7.85 3.93 -6.12
CA VAL A 148 -8.01 5.22 -6.77
C VAL A 148 -7.24 5.21 -8.08
N HIS A 149 -7.94 5.51 -9.16
CA HIS A 149 -7.34 5.88 -10.42
C HIS A 149 -6.92 7.35 -10.36
N LEU A 150 -5.63 7.63 -10.48
CA LEU A 150 -5.05 8.97 -10.55
C LEU A 150 -4.42 9.17 -11.92
N THR A 151 -4.92 10.13 -12.68
CA THR A 151 -4.42 10.44 -14.02
C THR A 151 -3.82 11.83 -14.03
N VAL A 152 -2.54 11.93 -14.40
CA VAL A 152 -1.74 13.16 -14.33
C VAL A 152 -1.43 13.64 -15.74
N LYS A 153 -1.69 14.92 -16.05
CA LYS A 153 -1.27 15.55 -17.30
C LYS A 153 0.24 15.69 -17.29
N ASN A 154 0.90 15.12 -18.30
CA ASN A 154 2.35 15.04 -18.30
C ASN A 154 3.00 16.41 -18.55
N LEU A 155 2.45 17.23 -19.44
CA LEU A 155 2.94 18.61 -19.59
C LEU A 155 2.49 19.44 -18.38
N GLY A 156 3.47 19.88 -17.59
CA GLY A 156 3.24 20.73 -16.43
C GLY A 156 3.06 22.20 -16.79
N PHE A 157 2.68 22.99 -15.80
CA PHE A 157 2.52 24.44 -15.92
C PHE A 157 3.84 25.16 -16.25
N ASP A 158 4.97 24.57 -15.85
CA ASP A 158 6.32 25.04 -16.20
C ASP A 158 6.78 24.65 -17.63
N GLY A 159 5.90 24.00 -18.41
CA GLY A 159 6.21 23.50 -19.76
C GLY A 159 7.12 22.25 -19.78
N LYS A 160 7.47 21.68 -18.62
CA LYS A 160 8.26 20.45 -18.54
C LYS A 160 7.35 19.24 -18.41
N ARG A 161 7.82 18.11 -18.93
CA ARG A 161 7.07 16.86 -18.88
C ARG A 161 7.37 16.04 -17.63
N LEU A 162 6.34 15.47 -17.03
CA LEU A 162 6.46 14.47 -15.98
C LEU A 162 7.28 13.28 -16.49
N HIS A 163 8.39 13.00 -15.79
CA HIS A 163 9.26 11.88 -16.12
C HIS A 163 9.35 10.91 -14.94
N VAL A 164 8.70 9.76 -15.08
CA VAL A 164 8.67 8.73 -14.03
C VAL A 164 9.90 7.84 -14.15
N ARG A 165 10.94 8.16 -13.37
CA ARG A 165 12.20 7.40 -13.31
C ARG A 165 12.01 6.05 -12.59
N LYS A 166 12.92 5.11 -12.86
CA LYS A 166 13.03 3.88 -12.08
C LYS A 166 13.18 4.22 -10.59
N GLY A 167 12.42 3.54 -9.73
CA GLY A 167 12.42 3.76 -8.29
C GLY A 167 11.43 4.83 -7.81
N LEU A 168 10.96 5.74 -8.66
CA LEU A 168 9.96 6.73 -8.25
C LEU A 168 8.63 6.10 -7.76
N PRO A 169 8.12 5.01 -8.36
CA PRO A 169 6.96 4.31 -7.81
C PRO A 169 7.16 3.76 -6.38
N GLN A 170 8.39 3.39 -6.00
CA GLN A 170 8.69 2.98 -4.63
C GLN A 170 8.56 4.17 -3.66
N VAL A 171 9.12 5.33 -4.04
CA VAL A 171 8.97 6.57 -3.27
C VAL A 171 7.49 6.95 -3.13
N TRP A 172 6.69 6.76 -4.20
CA TRP A 172 5.25 6.98 -4.13
C TRP A 172 4.54 6.00 -3.20
N ARG A 173 4.91 4.71 -3.18
CA ARG A 173 4.39 3.75 -2.18
C ARG A 173 4.66 4.20 -0.75
N GLU A 174 5.90 4.61 -0.45
CA GLU A 174 6.28 5.09 0.88
C GLU A 174 5.53 6.36 1.29
N ARG A 175 5.35 7.30 0.36
CA ARG A 175 4.55 8.51 0.60
C ARG A 175 3.08 8.18 0.82
N PHE A 176 2.52 7.30 0.00
CA PHE A 176 1.13 6.89 0.13
C PHE A 176 0.88 6.15 1.46
N ALA A 177 1.80 5.26 1.88
CA ALA A 177 1.74 4.62 3.19
C ALA A 177 1.67 5.65 4.33
N LYS A 178 2.54 6.67 4.30
CA LYS A 178 2.52 7.77 5.29
C LYS A 178 1.20 8.55 5.30
N GLU A 179 0.58 8.76 4.14
CA GLU A 179 -0.72 9.44 4.09
C GLU A 179 -1.87 8.55 4.62
N MET A 180 -1.80 7.23 4.42
CA MET A 180 -2.75 6.27 4.99
C MET A 180 -2.62 6.18 6.52
N GLU A 181 -1.39 6.18 7.06
CA GLU A 181 -1.14 6.24 8.51
C GLU A 181 -1.77 7.49 9.14
N ARG A 182 -1.71 8.64 8.45
CA ARG A 182 -2.38 9.88 8.89
C ARG A 182 -3.90 9.81 8.88
N GLN A 183 -4.49 8.87 8.14
CA GLN A 183 -5.93 8.58 8.22
C GLN A 183 -6.28 7.57 9.32
N GLY A 184 -5.32 7.17 10.14
CA GLY A 184 -5.52 6.20 11.23
C GLY A 184 -5.50 4.74 10.77
N VAL A 185 -5.09 4.47 9.53
CA VAL A 185 -4.94 3.10 9.02
C VAL A 185 -3.48 2.69 9.15
N ALA A 186 -3.18 1.72 10.02
CA ALA A 186 -1.83 1.15 10.12
C ALA A 186 -1.51 0.38 8.83
N VAL A 187 -0.50 0.80 8.08
CA VAL A 187 -0.10 0.21 6.79
C VAL A 187 1.41 0.15 6.67
N GLU A 188 1.92 -0.75 5.82
CA GLU A 188 3.32 -0.75 5.40
C GLU A 188 3.43 -0.48 3.89
N ALA A 189 4.55 0.05 3.42
CA ALA A 189 4.80 0.16 1.98
C ALA A 189 5.23 -1.19 1.42
N THR A 190 4.53 -1.72 0.40
CA THR A 190 4.99 -2.96 -0.26
C THR A 190 6.42 -2.77 -0.77
N PRO A 191 7.40 -3.59 -0.34
CA PRO A 191 8.76 -3.50 -0.83
C PRO A 191 8.83 -3.79 -2.33
N SER A 192 9.72 -3.13 -3.05
CA SER A 192 9.98 -3.46 -4.45
C SER A 192 10.59 -4.86 -4.57
N LEU A 193 10.13 -5.67 -5.53
CA LEU A 193 10.75 -6.96 -5.90
C LEU A 193 12.26 -6.82 -6.17
N SER A 194 12.69 -5.67 -6.72
CA SER A 194 14.12 -5.36 -6.95
C SER A 194 14.94 -5.17 -5.66
N TYR A 195 14.29 -4.83 -4.55
CA TYR A 195 14.92 -4.70 -3.23
C TYR A 195 15.04 -6.07 -2.55
N LEU A 196 14.05 -6.94 -2.73
CA LEU A 196 14.05 -8.30 -2.18
C LEU A 196 15.13 -9.21 -2.82
N SER A 197 15.49 -8.98 -4.09
CA SER A 197 16.57 -9.73 -4.76
C SER A 197 17.99 -9.32 -4.33
N ASN A 198 18.15 -8.17 -3.67
CA ASN A 198 19.45 -7.60 -3.28
C ASN A 198 19.72 -7.65 -1.77
N LYS A 199 18.93 -8.40 -1.00
CA LYS A 199 19.17 -8.55 0.44
C LYS A 199 20.42 -9.43 0.64
N PRO A 200 21.50 -8.95 1.28
CA PRO A 200 22.60 -9.83 1.63
C PRO A 200 22.06 -10.92 2.57
N ARG A 201 22.32 -12.20 2.25
CA ARG A 201 22.05 -13.31 3.17
C ARG A 201 22.77 -12.98 4.48
N ALA A 202 22.00 -12.84 5.56
CA ALA A 202 22.58 -12.59 6.88
C ALA A 202 23.57 -13.71 7.20
N ILE A 203 24.84 -13.34 7.35
CA ILE A 203 25.90 -14.24 7.82
C ILE A 203 25.56 -14.56 9.29
N ARG A 204 25.30 -15.84 9.57
CA ARG A 204 25.23 -16.34 10.94
C ARG A 204 26.65 -16.31 11.49
N HIS A 205 26.96 -15.40 12.40
CA HIS A 205 28.12 -15.55 13.26
C HIS A 205 27.78 -16.55 14.37
N GLU A 206 28.34 -17.76 14.27
CA GLU A 206 28.47 -18.65 15.42
C GLU A 206 29.43 -17.99 16.42
N ALA A 207 28.94 -17.74 17.63
CA ALA A 207 29.78 -17.31 18.73
C ALA A 207 30.52 -18.53 19.29
N SER A 208 31.82 -18.62 19.04
CA SER A 208 32.70 -19.51 19.79
C SER A 208 32.99 -18.89 21.16
N LEU A 209 32.48 -19.51 22.22
CA LEU A 209 32.94 -19.29 23.59
C LEU A 209 34.40 -19.71 23.68
N ASN A 210 35.30 -18.74 23.79
CA ASN A 210 36.66 -19.00 24.27
C ASN A 210 36.70 -18.77 25.78
N GLN A 211 36.90 -19.88 26.47
CA GLN A 211 37.17 -19.98 27.89
C GLN A 211 38.68 -19.82 28.06
N CYS A 212 39.11 -18.80 28.80
CA CYS A 212 40.48 -18.69 29.31
C CYS A 212 40.42 -18.34 30.80
N ASP A 213 40.88 -19.31 31.58
CA ASP A 213 41.15 -19.26 33.01
C ASP A 213 42.24 -18.24 33.38
N PHE A 214 42.12 -17.68 34.59
CA PHE A 214 43.18 -17.05 35.39
C PHE A 214 42.61 -16.85 36.82
N ASP A 215 43.18 -17.21 37.96
CA ASP A 215 44.33 -18.03 38.34
C ASP A 215 44.27 -18.25 39.89
N GLN A 216 44.85 -19.35 40.35
CA GLN A 216 45.63 -19.56 41.60
C GLN A 216 45.09 -19.35 43.04
N SER A 217 45.11 -20.49 43.77
CA SER A 217 45.76 -20.80 45.07
C SER A 217 45.28 -20.19 46.40
N TYR A 218 44.80 -21.05 47.31
CA TYR A 218 45.57 -21.60 48.45
C TYR A 218 44.86 -22.83 49.04
#